data_AF-A0A7S2PJT7-F1
#
_entry.id   AF-A0A7S2PJT7-F1
#
_cell.length_a   1.000
_cell.length_b   1.000
_cell.length_c   1.000
_cell.angle_alpha   90.00
_cell.angle_beta   90.00
_cell.angle_gamma   90.00
#
_symmetry.space_group_name_H-M   'P 1'
#
loop_
_entity.id
_entity.type
_entity.pdbx_description
1 polymer ?
#
loop_
_entity_poly.entity_id
_entity_poly.type
_entity_poly.pdbx_seq_one_letter_code
_entity_poly.pdbx_strand_id
1 'polypeptide(L)'
;DVHICLQLLSSIGTAFYIIPPTRSLGVFFFIASLPLLYTLLYQSLPCTHNLVNGQNASSCTIYVSYYNSIRQHKYINANVLQFWYHAKALGRGSRLVVGIPSVGCDDAVLDVCAVSCVDDVLLLNNDVIPDKIDKVFLHEWGIDYVALRDDKAGAWKKMVDTEVCNDGHCILFSENGVARAVSLSDMKA
;
A
#
# COMPACT_ATOMS: atom_id res chain seq x y z
N ASP A 1 -17.02 -11.40 -11.24
CA ASP A 1 -18.38 -10.81 -11.12
C ASP A 1 -18.43 -9.28 -11.15
N VAL A 2 -17.64 -8.53 -10.37
CA VAL A 2 -17.68 -7.04 -10.35
C VAL A 2 -17.45 -6.40 -11.73
N HIS A 3 -16.56 -6.97 -12.54
CA HIS A 3 -16.26 -6.47 -13.89
C HIS A 3 -17.47 -6.60 -14.85
N ILE A 4 -18.26 -7.67 -14.71
CA ILE A 4 -19.48 -7.91 -15.48
C ILE A 4 -20.55 -6.91 -15.02
N CYS A 5 -20.71 -6.73 -13.71
CA CYS A 5 -21.65 -5.75 -13.15
C CYS A 5 -21.34 -4.31 -13.59
N LEU A 6 -20.07 -3.91 -13.63
CA LEU A 6 -19.67 -2.59 -14.12
C LEU A 6 -20.03 -2.41 -15.60
N GLN A 7 -19.70 -3.39 -16.44
CA GLN A 7 -20.03 -3.35 -17.87
C GLN A 7 -21.53 -3.31 -18.11
N LEU A 8 -22.32 -4.06 -17.34
CA LEU A 8 -23.77 -4.06 -17.42
C LEU A 8 -24.36 -2.71 -16.99
N LEU A 9 -23.93 -2.15 -15.86
CA LEU A 9 -24.42 -0.86 -15.37
C LEU A 9 -24.06 0.28 -16.33
N SER A 10 -22.84 0.30 -16.87
CA SER A 10 -22.42 1.35 -17.81
C SER A 10 -23.14 1.25 -19.15
N SER A 11 -23.37 0.03 -19.66
CA SER A 11 -24.11 -0.22 -20.91
C SER A 11 -25.59 0.13 -20.77
N ILE A 12 -26.21 -0.22 -19.64
CA ILE A 12 -27.60 0.14 -19.33
C ILE A 12 -27.72 1.66 -19.12
N GLY A 13 -26.77 2.27 -18.39
CA GLY A 13 -26.73 3.70 -18.16
C GLY A 13 -26.61 4.52 -19.44
N THR A 14 -25.74 4.09 -20.37
CA THR A 14 -25.64 4.70 -21.71
C THR A 14 -26.92 4.52 -22.52
N ALA A 15 -27.54 3.34 -22.51
CA ALA A 15 -28.79 3.09 -23.22
C ALA A 15 -29.94 4.01 -22.75
N PHE A 16 -30.12 4.17 -21.44
CA PHE A 16 -31.16 5.05 -20.88
C PHE A 16 -30.84 6.55 -21.05
N TYR A 17 -29.57 6.93 -21.17
CA TYR A 17 -29.16 8.31 -21.40
C TYR A 17 -29.45 8.81 -22.83
N ILE A 18 -29.47 7.92 -23.81
CA ILE A 18 -29.75 8.28 -25.21
C ILE A 18 -31.25 8.61 -25.42
N ILE A 19 -32.13 7.94 -24.68
CA ILE A 19 -33.59 8.12 -24.79
C ILE A 19 -34.03 9.34 -23.95
N PRO A 20 -34.60 10.41 -24.56
CA PRO A 20 -34.85 11.69 -23.89
C PRO A 20 -35.64 11.63 -22.56
N PRO A 21 -36.76 10.89 -22.45
CA PRO A 21 -37.52 10.83 -21.20
C PRO A 21 -36.81 10.06 -20.08
N THR A 22 -35.84 9.21 -20.39
CA THR A 22 -35.15 8.35 -19.42
C THR A 22 -33.75 8.83 -19.06
N ARG A 23 -33.35 10.03 -19.51
CA ARG A 23 -32.00 10.57 -19.28
C ARG A 23 -31.56 10.59 -17.82
N SER A 24 -32.47 10.95 -16.92
CA SER A 24 -32.22 10.99 -15.47
C SER A 24 -31.92 9.60 -14.90
N LEU A 25 -32.61 8.56 -15.38
CA LEU A 25 -32.31 7.17 -15.03
C LEU A 25 -30.92 6.75 -15.51
N GLY A 26 -30.53 7.16 -16.72
CA GLY A 26 -29.18 6.92 -17.24
C GLY A 26 -28.10 7.49 -16.31
N VAL A 27 -28.26 8.75 -15.87
CA VAL A 27 -27.34 9.41 -14.92
C VAL A 27 -27.28 8.68 -13.58
N PHE A 28 -28.42 8.19 -13.06
CA PHE A 28 -28.45 7.41 -11.82
C PHE A 28 -27.62 6.13 -11.92
N PHE A 29 -27.74 5.38 -13.03
CA PHE A 29 -26.92 4.19 -13.26
C PHE A 29 -25.43 4.52 -13.40
N PHE A 30 -25.07 5.65 -14.00
CA PHE A 30 -23.68 6.10 -14.03
C PHE A 30 -23.13 6.39 -12.64
N ILE A 31 -23.87 7.10 -11.79
CA ILE A 31 -23.45 7.38 -10.41
C ILE A 31 -23.32 6.06 -9.63
N ALA A 32 -24.25 5.12 -9.78
CA ALA A 32 -24.19 3.81 -9.15
C ALA A 32 -23.01 2.95 -9.64
N SER A 33 -22.48 3.23 -10.84
CA SER A 33 -21.28 2.56 -11.36
C SER A 33 -19.97 3.11 -10.81
N LEU A 34 -19.96 4.34 -10.24
CA LEU A 34 -18.74 4.97 -9.71
C LEU A 34 -18.13 4.20 -8.53
N PRO A 35 -18.90 3.74 -7.51
CA PRO A 35 -18.33 2.91 -6.44
C PRO A 35 -17.73 1.61 -6.97
N LEU A 36 -18.36 0.99 -7.99
CA LEU A 36 -17.87 -0.24 -8.61
C LEU A 36 -16.57 0.00 -9.38
N LEU A 37 -16.50 1.10 -10.13
CA LEU A 37 -15.30 1.53 -10.85
C LEU A 37 -14.16 1.86 -9.89
N TYR A 38 -14.46 2.57 -8.81
CA TYR A 38 -13.52 2.86 -7.74
C TYR A 38 -12.99 1.55 -7.14
N THR A 39 -13.86 0.60 -6.85
CA THR A 39 -13.44 -0.72 -6.32
C THR A 39 -12.52 -1.47 -7.30
N LEU A 40 -12.77 -1.40 -8.61
CA LEU A 40 -11.93 -2.01 -9.64
C LEU A 40 -10.56 -1.36 -9.78
N LEU A 41 -10.50 -0.02 -9.73
CA LEU A 41 -9.23 0.70 -9.75
C LEU A 41 -8.37 0.34 -8.53
N TYR A 42 -8.97 0.21 -7.36
CA TYR A 42 -8.24 -0.20 -6.16
C TYR A 42 -7.87 -1.69 -6.16
N GLN A 43 -8.64 -2.56 -6.84
CA GLN A 43 -8.28 -3.97 -7.06
C GLN A 43 -7.14 -4.17 -8.07
N SER A 44 -6.75 -3.14 -8.83
CA SER A 44 -5.60 -3.20 -9.74
C SER A 44 -4.26 -2.91 -9.05
N LEU A 45 -4.28 -2.57 -7.75
CA LEU A 45 -3.07 -2.43 -6.94
C LEU A 45 -2.38 -3.80 -6.78
N PRO A 46 -1.04 -3.84 -6.71
CA PRO A 46 -0.26 -5.08 -6.74
C PRO A 46 -0.60 -6.05 -5.59
N CYS A 47 -1.10 -5.56 -4.45
CA CYS A 47 -1.53 -6.39 -3.31
C CYS A 47 -2.84 -7.14 -3.57
N THR A 48 -3.58 -6.76 -4.60
CA THR A 48 -4.83 -7.40 -5.03
C THR A 48 -4.63 -8.34 -6.21
N HIS A 49 -3.43 -8.50 -6.76
CA HIS A 49 -3.20 -9.40 -7.90
C HIS A 49 -3.33 -10.90 -7.53
N ASN A 50 -3.31 -11.24 -6.23
CA ASN A 50 -3.70 -12.57 -5.75
C ASN A 50 -5.22 -12.83 -5.84
N LEU A 51 -6.05 -11.82 -6.09
CA LEU A 51 -7.49 -11.99 -6.35
C LEU A 51 -7.78 -12.67 -7.70
N VAL A 52 -6.86 -12.65 -8.66
CA VAL A 52 -7.08 -13.27 -9.99
C VAL A 52 -7.12 -14.80 -9.90
N ASN A 53 -6.56 -15.40 -8.84
CA ASN A 53 -6.54 -16.85 -8.63
C ASN A 53 -7.63 -17.38 -7.67
N GLY A 54 -8.63 -16.56 -7.30
CA GLY A 54 -9.80 -17.06 -6.54
C GLY A 54 -9.48 -17.53 -5.12
N GLN A 55 -8.31 -17.20 -4.56
CA GLN A 55 -8.03 -17.44 -3.15
C GLN A 55 -8.53 -16.24 -2.34
N ASN A 56 -9.33 -16.54 -1.31
CA ASN A 56 -9.87 -15.61 -0.33
C ASN A 56 -8.86 -14.51 -0.01
N ALA A 57 -9.32 -13.25 0.05
CA ALA A 57 -8.50 -12.09 0.42
C ALA A 57 -7.79 -12.34 1.76
N SER A 58 -6.60 -12.92 1.70
CA SER A 58 -5.72 -13.14 2.83
C SER A 58 -5.23 -11.77 3.25
N SER A 59 -5.44 -11.41 4.52
CA SER A 59 -4.87 -10.19 5.09
C SER A 59 -3.38 -10.12 4.74
N CYS A 60 -2.94 -9.07 4.05
CA CYS A 60 -1.53 -8.89 3.75
C CYS A 60 -0.84 -8.11 4.87
N THR A 61 0.34 -8.55 5.28
CA THR A 61 1.18 -7.85 6.24
C THR A 61 2.12 -6.90 5.49
N ILE A 62 2.03 -5.62 5.81
CA ILE A 62 2.78 -4.54 5.17
C ILE A 62 3.75 -3.98 6.19
N TYR A 63 5.03 -4.00 5.85
CA TYR A 63 6.08 -3.46 6.68
C TYR A 63 6.50 -2.07 6.21
N VAL A 64 6.68 -1.17 7.18
CA VAL A 64 7.21 0.17 6.97
C VAL A 64 8.37 0.43 7.94
N SER A 65 9.49 0.95 7.45
CA SER A 65 10.55 1.44 8.34
C SER A 65 10.26 2.85 8.84
N TYR A 66 10.36 3.03 10.16
CA TYR A 66 10.24 4.33 10.83
C TYR A 66 11.25 5.35 10.29
N TYR A 67 12.53 4.97 10.14
CA TYR A 67 13.57 5.88 9.65
C TYR A 67 13.39 6.29 8.19
N ASN A 68 12.95 5.38 7.32
CA ASN A 68 12.66 5.75 5.93
C ASN A 68 11.47 6.72 5.85
N SER A 69 10.49 6.55 6.75
CA SER A 69 9.30 7.40 6.79
C SER A 69 9.63 8.82 7.26
N ILE A 70 10.50 8.93 8.26
CA ILE A 70 10.72 10.16 9.05
C ILE A 70 12.02 10.87 8.67
N ARG A 71 12.87 10.33 7.80
CA ARG A 71 14.20 10.91 7.46
C ARG A 71 14.29 12.42 7.21
N GLN A 72 13.23 13.06 6.72
CA GLN A 72 13.18 14.52 6.48
C GLN A 72 12.62 15.35 7.65
N HIS A 73 12.05 14.70 8.66
CA HIS A 73 11.34 15.32 9.77
C HIS A 73 11.84 14.74 11.08
N LYS A 74 12.00 15.55 12.13
CA LYS A 74 12.43 15.01 13.43
C LYS A 74 11.34 14.21 14.15
N TYR A 75 10.09 14.33 13.68
CA TYR A 75 8.88 13.79 14.31
C TYR A 75 7.90 13.28 13.24
N ILE A 76 6.90 12.50 13.67
CA ILE A 76 5.77 12.07 12.83
C ILE A 76 5.02 13.33 12.36
N ASN A 77 4.98 13.55 11.04
CA ASN A 77 4.29 14.67 10.41
C ASN A 77 3.10 14.16 9.58
N ALA A 78 2.22 15.06 9.13
CA ALA A 78 1.05 14.74 8.30
C ALA A 78 1.41 13.90 7.06
N ASN A 79 2.57 14.17 6.42
CA ASN A 79 3.05 13.40 5.27
C ASN A 79 3.40 11.94 5.63
N VAL A 80 3.94 11.72 6.83
CA VAL A 80 4.28 10.38 7.35
C VAL A 80 3.00 9.61 7.64
N LEU A 81 2.05 10.25 8.31
CA LEU A 81 0.74 9.67 8.59
C LEU A 81 0.02 9.33 7.29
N GLN A 82 -0.02 10.25 6.33
CA GLN A 82 -0.66 10.04 5.04
C GLN A 82 -0.05 8.84 4.31
N PHE A 83 1.28 8.71 4.33
CA PHE A 83 1.97 7.55 3.78
C PHE A 83 1.57 6.24 4.49
N TRP A 84 1.50 6.22 5.82
CA TRP A 84 1.08 5.02 6.57
C TRP A 84 -0.38 4.66 6.33
N TYR A 85 -1.27 5.64 6.23
CA TYR A 85 -2.66 5.42 5.83
C TYR A 85 -2.76 4.83 4.42
N HIS A 86 -1.97 5.33 3.47
CA HIS A 86 -1.93 4.79 2.11
C HIS A 86 -1.35 3.37 2.07
N ALA A 87 -0.31 3.11 2.86
CA ALA A 87 0.27 1.77 3.01
C ALA A 87 -0.77 0.79 3.56
N LYS A 88 -1.44 1.13 4.66
CA LYS A 88 -2.56 0.35 5.21
C LYS A 88 -3.68 0.17 4.19
N ALA A 89 -3.99 1.18 3.39
CA ALA A 89 -5.08 1.09 2.40
C ALA A 89 -4.80 0.19 1.19
N LEU A 90 -3.57 -0.34 1.01
CA LEU A 90 -3.20 -1.18 -0.14
C LEU A 90 -4.00 -2.49 -0.24
N GLY A 91 -4.45 -3.03 0.90
CA GLY A 91 -5.18 -4.29 0.96
C GLY A 91 -6.37 -4.20 1.92
N ARG A 92 -7.48 -4.84 1.55
CA ARG A 92 -8.61 -4.99 2.48
C ARG A 92 -8.19 -5.88 3.64
N GLY A 93 -8.27 -5.34 4.86
CA GLY A 93 -7.85 -6.06 6.07
C GLY A 93 -6.34 -6.27 6.16
N SER A 94 -5.54 -5.44 5.49
CA SER A 94 -4.08 -5.46 5.64
C SER A 94 -3.68 -5.19 7.10
N ARG A 95 -2.51 -5.66 7.49
CA ARG A 95 -1.88 -5.41 8.79
C ARG A 95 -0.64 -4.55 8.54
N LEU A 96 -0.56 -3.37 9.13
CA LEU A 96 0.56 -2.46 9.04
C LEU A 96 1.48 -2.67 10.24
N VAL A 97 2.70 -3.11 9.96
CA VAL A 97 3.78 -3.30 10.92
C VAL A 97 4.82 -2.20 10.73
N VAL A 98 5.14 -1.47 11.79
CA VAL A 98 6.16 -0.42 11.76
C VAL A 98 7.43 -0.88 12.46
N GLY A 99 8.54 -0.94 11.74
CA GLY A 99 9.86 -1.25 12.29
C GLY A 99 10.52 -0.04 12.93
N ILE A 100 10.76 -0.11 14.24
CA ILE A 100 11.45 0.90 15.05
C ILE A 100 12.72 0.29 15.63
N PRO A 101 13.89 0.94 15.49
CA PRO A 101 15.11 0.48 16.14
C PRO A 101 15.00 0.67 17.65
N SER A 102 15.43 -0.34 18.41
CA SER A 102 15.33 -0.37 19.88
C SER A 102 16.16 0.71 20.59
N VAL A 103 17.23 1.21 19.97
CA VAL A 103 18.19 2.07 20.67
C VAL A 103 17.72 3.52 20.69
N GLY A 104 17.38 4.01 21.88
CA GLY A 104 17.14 5.43 22.14
C GLY A 104 15.84 5.98 21.54
N CYS A 105 14.86 5.12 21.29
CA CYS A 105 13.62 5.47 20.59
C CYS A 105 12.34 5.15 21.41
N ASP A 106 12.41 5.07 22.73
CA ASP A 106 11.24 4.73 23.58
C ASP A 106 10.04 5.66 23.33
N ASP A 107 10.29 6.97 23.19
CA ASP A 107 9.25 7.95 22.86
C ASP A 107 8.64 7.70 21.46
N ALA A 108 9.46 7.27 20.50
CA ALA A 108 8.99 6.97 19.14
C ALA A 108 8.08 5.73 19.11
N VAL A 109 8.31 4.74 19.99
CA VAL A 109 7.43 3.58 20.12
C VAL A 109 6.04 4.03 20.58
N LEU A 110 5.96 4.90 21.58
CA LEU A 110 4.69 5.43 22.08
C LEU A 110 3.97 6.26 21.01
N ASP A 111 4.70 7.11 20.30
CA ASP A 111 4.15 7.93 19.20
C ASP A 111 3.57 7.07 18.08
N VAL A 112 4.26 5.99 17.70
CA VAL A 112 3.79 5.07 16.66
C VAL A 112 2.60 4.26 17.12
N CYS A 113 2.63 3.74 18.35
CA CYS A 113 1.51 3.01 18.95
C CYS A 113 0.24 3.88 19.09
N ALA A 114 0.39 5.20 19.17
CA ALA A 114 -0.74 6.13 19.21
C ALA A 114 -1.41 6.34 17.83
N VAL A 115 -0.78 5.89 16.73
CA VAL A 115 -1.33 6.04 15.38
C VAL A 115 -2.33 4.93 15.08
N SER A 116 -3.58 5.31 14.81
CA SER A 116 -4.70 4.38 14.62
C SER A 116 -4.59 3.42 13.43
N CYS A 117 -3.76 3.72 12.43
CA CYS A 117 -3.56 2.83 11.27
C CYS A 117 -2.45 1.80 11.46
N VAL A 118 -1.67 1.88 12.56
CA VAL A 118 -0.61 0.93 12.88
C VAL A 118 -1.20 -0.18 13.74
N ASP A 119 -1.03 -1.45 13.33
CA ASP A 119 -1.50 -2.59 14.11
C ASP A 119 -0.42 -3.12 15.05
N ASP A 120 0.84 -3.14 14.57
CA ASP A 120 1.96 -3.62 15.36
C ASP A 120 3.22 -2.79 15.16
N VAL A 121 4.04 -2.82 16.20
CA VAL A 121 5.36 -2.21 16.22
C VAL A 121 6.39 -3.31 16.38
N LEU A 122 7.29 -3.39 15.42
CA LEU A 122 8.42 -4.30 15.45
C LEU A 122 9.64 -3.57 16.01
N LEU A 123 10.07 -3.97 17.22
CA LEU A 123 11.28 -3.46 17.84
C LEU A 123 12.50 -4.20 17.29
N LEU A 124 13.28 -3.49 16.50
CA LEU A 124 14.49 -3.99 15.86
C LEU A 124 15.67 -3.76 16.82
N ASN A 125 16.09 -4.81 17.53
CA ASN A 125 17.31 -4.78 18.34
C ASN A 125 18.55 -4.77 17.42
N ASN A 126 19.61 -4.04 17.79
CA ASN A 126 20.84 -3.90 16.98
C ASN A 126 21.45 -5.23 16.51
N ASP A 127 21.21 -6.34 17.23
CA ASP A 127 21.72 -7.67 16.87
C ASP A 127 20.86 -8.39 15.81
N VAL A 128 19.66 -7.90 15.51
CA VAL A 128 18.67 -8.51 14.59
C VAL A 128 18.20 -7.50 13.53
N ILE A 129 18.80 -6.31 13.43
CA ILE A 129 18.49 -5.39 12.32
C ILE A 129 19.30 -5.86 11.12
N PRO A 130 18.66 -6.42 10.09
CA PRO A 130 19.41 -6.70 8.89
C PRO A 130 19.77 -5.34 8.25
N ASP A 131 21.06 -5.17 7.90
CA ASP A 131 21.55 -3.95 7.22
C ASP A 131 20.73 -3.65 5.95
N LYS A 132 20.12 -4.69 5.38
CA LYS A 132 19.14 -4.65 4.30
C LYS A 132 18.00 -5.61 4.58
N ILE A 133 16.77 -5.19 4.32
CA ILE A 133 15.62 -6.08 4.34
C ILE A 133 15.77 -7.11 3.24
N ASP A 134 15.91 -8.36 3.65
CA ASP A 134 16.09 -9.53 2.80
C ASP A 134 14.86 -10.45 2.89
N LYS A 135 14.87 -11.54 2.12
CA LYS A 135 13.76 -12.50 2.08
C LYS A 135 13.61 -13.25 3.40
N VAL A 136 14.71 -13.47 4.12
CA VAL A 136 14.72 -14.18 5.39
C VAL A 136 13.93 -13.37 6.42
N PHE A 137 14.21 -12.07 6.53
CA PHE A 137 13.47 -11.16 7.39
C PHE A 137 11.97 -11.15 7.05
N LEU A 138 11.60 -11.05 5.77
CA LEU A 138 10.19 -11.07 5.38
C LEU A 138 9.49 -12.36 5.78
N HIS A 139 10.14 -13.50 5.57
CA HIS A 139 9.59 -14.80 5.88
C HIS A 139 9.46 -15.03 7.40
N GLU A 140 10.48 -14.67 8.19
CA GLU A 140 10.47 -14.82 9.65
C GLU A 140 9.36 -14.02 10.32
N TRP A 141 9.10 -12.82 9.82
CA TRP A 141 8.10 -11.90 10.39
C TRP A 141 6.73 -11.98 9.69
N GLY A 142 6.58 -12.87 8.70
CA GLY A 142 5.33 -13.04 7.94
C GLY A 142 4.91 -11.76 7.22
N ILE A 143 5.87 -11.02 6.66
CA ILE A 143 5.67 -9.77 5.93
C ILE A 143 5.52 -10.09 4.44
N ASP A 144 4.39 -9.67 3.86
CA ASP A 144 4.12 -9.87 2.44
C ASP A 144 4.69 -8.74 1.57
N TYR A 145 4.65 -7.50 2.07
CA TYR A 145 5.10 -6.34 1.31
C TYR A 145 5.89 -5.34 2.16
N VAL A 146 6.88 -4.72 1.55
CA VAL A 146 7.62 -3.58 2.09
C VAL A 146 7.12 -2.31 1.41
N ALA A 147 6.52 -1.41 2.18
CA ALA A 147 6.11 -0.10 1.70
C ALA A 147 7.28 0.89 1.86
N LEU A 148 7.67 1.49 0.74
CA LEU A 148 8.79 2.41 0.59
C LEU A 148 8.27 3.77 0.18
N ARG A 149 8.87 4.82 0.71
CA ARG A 149 8.61 6.19 0.27
C ARG A 149 9.62 6.56 -0.80
N ASP A 150 9.13 7.10 -1.92
CA ASP A 150 9.98 7.62 -2.99
C ASP A 150 10.60 8.93 -2.52
N ASP A 151 11.85 8.86 -2.06
CA ASP A 151 12.64 10.02 -1.71
C ASP A 151 13.58 10.37 -2.87
N LYS A 152 13.74 11.67 -3.15
CA LYS A 152 14.64 12.16 -4.21
C LYS A 152 16.09 11.69 -4.02
N ALA A 153 16.46 11.25 -2.81
CA ALA A 153 17.78 10.74 -2.47
C ALA A 153 17.94 9.22 -2.65
N GLY A 154 16.88 8.49 -2.99
CA GLY A 154 16.92 7.05 -3.23
C GLY A 154 17.40 6.24 -2.02
N ALA A 155 17.15 6.73 -0.80
CA ALA A 155 17.62 6.08 0.42
C ALA A 155 17.05 4.66 0.57
N TRP A 156 15.83 4.45 0.11
CA TRP A 156 15.15 3.16 0.13
C TRP A 156 15.93 2.07 -0.62
N LYS A 157 16.73 2.43 -1.64
CA LYS A 157 17.55 1.48 -2.42
C LYS A 157 18.65 0.81 -1.59
N LYS A 158 19.10 1.49 -0.54
CA LYS A 158 20.11 0.94 0.39
C LYS A 158 19.48 0.10 1.50
N MET A 159 18.18 0.26 1.73
CA MET A 159 17.44 -0.37 2.82
C MET A 159 16.89 -1.74 2.46
N VAL A 160 16.61 -1.99 1.17
CA VAL A 160 16.00 -3.25 0.73
C VAL A 160 16.94 -3.97 -0.23
N ASP A 161 17.03 -5.28 -0.09
CA ASP A 161 17.82 -6.09 -1.01
C ASP A 161 17.15 -6.18 -2.39
N THR A 162 17.99 -6.27 -3.42
CA THR A 162 17.55 -6.31 -4.82
C THR A 162 16.68 -7.52 -5.12
N GLU A 163 16.89 -8.65 -4.43
CA GLU A 163 16.09 -9.85 -4.61
C GLU A 163 14.66 -9.69 -4.12
N VAL A 164 14.45 -8.96 -3.03
CA VAL A 164 13.12 -8.67 -2.48
C VAL A 164 12.32 -7.79 -3.45
N CYS A 165 12.98 -6.82 -4.08
CA CYS A 165 12.36 -6.01 -5.13
C CYS A 165 12.05 -6.82 -6.39
N ASN A 166 12.94 -7.74 -6.77
CA ASN A 166 12.76 -8.56 -7.97
C ASN A 166 11.55 -9.51 -7.85
N ASP A 167 11.30 -10.02 -6.64
CA ASP A 167 10.15 -10.89 -6.35
C ASP A 167 8.83 -10.10 -6.22
N GLY A 168 8.84 -8.78 -6.37
CA GLY A 168 7.64 -7.95 -6.34
C GLY A 168 7.09 -7.66 -4.95
N HIS A 169 7.86 -7.92 -3.89
CA HIS A 169 7.48 -7.64 -2.50
C HIS A 169 7.68 -6.16 -2.10
N CYS A 170 8.09 -5.29 -3.01
CA CYS A 170 8.35 -3.88 -2.72
C CYS A 170 7.38 -2.94 -3.44
N ILE A 171 6.80 -2.04 -2.66
CA ILE A 171 5.83 -1.04 -3.15
C ILE A 171 6.38 0.34 -2.84
N LEU A 172 6.54 1.15 -3.88
CA LEU A 172 7.03 2.51 -3.79
C LEU A 172 5.87 3.51 -3.88
N PHE A 173 5.80 4.38 -2.90
CA PHE A 173 4.81 5.45 -2.82
C PHE A 173 5.44 6.77 -3.23
N SER A 174 4.88 7.36 -4.28
CA SER A 174 5.20 8.74 -4.67
C SER A 174 4.64 9.75 -3.64
N GLU A 175 5.14 10.99 -3.69
CA GLU A 175 4.62 12.09 -2.87
C GLU A 175 3.10 12.34 -3.07
N ASN A 176 2.57 11.98 -4.24
CA ASN A 176 1.15 12.12 -4.56
C ASN A 176 0.29 10.96 -4.01
N GLY A 177 0.88 10.01 -3.27
CA GLY A 177 0.20 8.83 -2.72
C GLY A 177 -0.03 7.72 -3.75
N VAL A 178 0.46 7.86 -4.98
CA VAL A 178 0.38 6.79 -5.99
C VAL A 178 1.40 5.71 -5.65
N ALA A 179 0.91 4.48 -5.48
CA ALA A 179 1.70 3.28 -5.24
C ALA A 179 2.08 2.61 -6.57
N ARG A 180 3.34 2.17 -6.70
CA ARG A 180 3.84 1.38 -7.82
C ARG A 180 4.73 0.25 -7.31
N ALA A 181 4.72 -0.89 -7.98
CA ALA A 181 5.70 -1.94 -7.71
C ALA A 181 7.11 -1.44 -8.09
N VAL A 182 8.11 -1.75 -7.27
CA VAL A 182 9.51 -1.41 -7.58
C VAL A 182 10.01 -2.32 -8.69
N SER A 183 10.57 -1.73 -9.76
CA SER A 183 11.22 -2.49 -10.83
C SER A 183 12.74 -2.47 -10.68
N LEU A 184 13.43 -3.45 -11.30
CA LEU A 184 14.90 -3.48 -11.36
C LEU A 184 15.51 -2.22 -12.01
N SER A 185 14.77 -1.56 -12.92
CA SER A 185 15.16 -0.27 -13.50
C SER A 185 15.21 0.84 -12.47
N ASP A 186 14.28 0.84 -11.50
CA ASP A 186 14.26 1.84 -10.43
C ASP A 186 15.45 1.67 -9.48
N MET A 187 15.96 0.45 -9.31
CA MET A 187 17.13 0.14 -8.48
C MET A 187 18.47 0.57 -9.10
N LYS A 188 18.57 0.63 -10.43
CA LYS A 188 19.82 0.99 -11.15
C LYS A 188 19.96 2.49 -11.43
N ALA A 189 18.84 3.21 -11.45
CA ALA A 189 18.81 4.67 -11.56
C ALA A 189 19.32 5.37 -10.29
#